data_AF-A0AAP1RGQ2-F1
#
_entry.id   AF-A0AAP1RGQ2-F1
#
_cell.length_a   1.000
_cell.length_b   1.000
_cell.length_c   1.000
_cell.angle_alpha   90.00
_cell.angle_beta   90.00
_cell.angle_gamma   90.00
#
_symmetry.space_group_name_H-M   'P 1'
#
loop_
_entity.id
_entity.type
_entity.pdbx_description
1 polymer ?
#
loop_
_entity_poly.entity_id
_entity_poly.type
_entity_poly.pdbx_seq_one_letter_code
_entity_poly.pdbx_strand_id
1 'polypeptide(L)'
;MDNIGEKATKFFGKKPIENIDANADSKSSKEDVFLFEFTGKFESFQEYIQHEEFVVKKLDKQSERILREKNAKLAFIFSSVWAVFIGIVILLKGFGFWGFKLSETAFLFIIGALTTSIFTFYLLVLKFLFDKRSVSK
;
A
#
# COMPACT_ATOMS: atom_id res chain seq x y z
N MET A 1 -24.38 -25.87 12.24
CA MET A 1 -23.86 -26.10 10.87
C MET A 1 -24.33 -24.93 10.04
N ASP A 2 -23.44 -23.98 9.77
CA ASP A 2 -23.80 -22.77 9.02
C ASP A 2 -24.19 -23.16 7.59
N ASN A 3 -25.41 -22.82 7.19
CA ASN A 3 -25.94 -23.09 5.87
C ASN A 3 -25.16 -22.26 4.84
N ILE A 4 -24.45 -22.95 3.95
CA ILE A 4 -23.60 -22.34 2.90
C ILE A 4 -24.42 -21.39 2.02
N GLY A 5 -25.72 -21.65 1.84
CA GLY A 5 -26.63 -20.77 1.10
C GLY A 5 -26.84 -19.40 1.75
N GLU A 6 -26.77 -19.31 3.08
CA GLU A 6 -26.92 -18.04 3.80
C GLU A 6 -25.65 -17.17 3.70
N LYS A 7 -24.47 -17.81 3.62
CA LYS A 7 -23.21 -17.10 3.35
C LYS A 7 -23.13 -16.60 1.91
N ALA A 8 -23.61 -17.39 0.96
CA ALA A 8 -23.66 -17.00 -0.45
C ALA A 8 -24.56 -15.78 -0.67
N THR A 9 -25.78 -15.79 -0.11
CA THR A 9 -26.73 -14.66 -0.23
C THR A 9 -26.20 -13.37 0.42
N LYS A 10 -25.50 -13.46 1.56
CA LYS A 10 -24.80 -12.30 2.16
C LYS A 10 -23.63 -11.78 1.32
N PHE A 11 -22.97 -12.64 0.55
CA PHE A 11 -21.88 -12.24 -0.33
C PHE A 11 -22.41 -11.49 -1.56
N PHE A 12 -23.44 -12.03 -2.22
CA PHE A 12 -24.06 -11.42 -3.40
C PHE A 12 -24.97 -10.21 -3.08
N GLY A 13 -25.42 -10.07 -1.83
CA GLY A 13 -26.22 -8.92 -1.38
C GLY A 13 -25.40 -7.67 -1.00
N LYS A 14 -24.07 -7.77 -0.93
CA LYS A 14 -23.22 -6.59 -0.70
C LYS A 14 -23.14 -5.78 -1.99
N LYS A 15 -23.62 -4.54 -1.93
CA LYS A 15 -23.40 -3.57 -3.01
C LYS A 15 -21.90 -3.45 -3.30
N PRO A 16 -21.50 -3.31 -4.57
CA PRO A 16 -20.11 -3.03 -4.92
C PRO A 16 -19.61 -1.81 -4.14
N ILE A 17 -18.35 -1.87 -3.72
CA ILE A 17 -17.69 -0.78 -3.02
C ILE A 17 -17.75 0.45 -3.94
N GLU A 18 -18.31 1.56 -3.46
CA GLU A 18 -18.45 2.78 -4.26
C GLU A 18 -17.09 3.28 -4.78
N ASN A 19 -17.15 3.74 -6.03
CA ASN A 19 -16.08 4.21 -6.91
C ASN A 19 -14.78 4.69 -6.24
N ILE A 20 -13.68 4.06 -6.64
CA ILE A 20 -12.34 4.61 -6.52
C ILE A 20 -12.17 5.65 -7.65
N ASP A 21 -11.88 6.88 -7.25
CA ASP A 21 -11.63 8.09 -8.03
C ASP A 21 -11.35 7.89 -9.54
N ALA A 22 -12.31 8.31 -10.37
CA ALA A 22 -12.29 8.21 -11.83
C ALA A 22 -11.21 9.08 -12.51
N ASN A 23 -10.37 9.78 -11.74
CA ASN A 23 -9.29 10.63 -12.25
C ASN A 23 -7.93 9.93 -12.38
N ALA A 24 -7.81 8.64 -12.00
CA ALA A 24 -6.60 7.87 -12.21
C ALA A 24 -6.63 7.15 -13.57
N ASP A 25 -6.01 7.79 -14.56
CA ASP A 25 -5.55 7.28 -15.86
C ASP A 25 -6.61 6.61 -16.78
N SER A 26 -7.09 7.39 -17.74
CA SER A 26 -8.45 7.32 -18.30
C SER A 26 -8.72 6.28 -19.40
N LYS A 27 -7.82 5.30 -19.63
CA LYS A 27 -8.03 4.26 -20.66
C LYS A 27 -8.05 2.84 -20.09
N SER A 28 -7.02 2.44 -19.33
CA SER A 28 -6.95 1.10 -18.71
C SER A 28 -8.06 0.89 -17.69
N SER A 29 -8.36 1.91 -16.87
CA SER A 29 -9.39 1.83 -15.83
C SER A 29 -10.80 1.65 -16.42
N LYS A 30 -11.06 2.18 -17.62
CA LYS A 30 -12.37 2.07 -18.29
C LYS A 30 -12.57 0.69 -18.94
N GLU A 31 -11.52 0.14 -19.54
CA GLU A 31 -11.53 -1.24 -20.07
C GLU A 31 -11.64 -2.28 -18.94
N ASP A 32 -11.02 -2.00 -17.79
CA ASP A 32 -11.13 -2.86 -16.61
C ASP A 32 -12.56 -2.91 -16.06
N VAL A 33 -13.23 -1.76 -15.90
CA VAL A 33 -14.64 -1.70 -15.45
C VAL A 33 -15.56 -2.47 -16.39
N PHE A 34 -15.38 -2.32 -17.71
CA PHE A 34 -16.18 -3.04 -18.70
C PHE A 34 -16.02 -4.57 -18.63
N LEU A 35 -14.82 -5.07 -18.30
CA LEU A 35 -14.56 -6.50 -18.13
C LEU A 35 -15.14 -7.06 -16.81
N PHE A 36 -15.14 -6.25 -15.74
CA PHE A 36 -15.78 -6.59 -14.47
C PHE A 36 -17.31 -6.56 -14.55
N GLU A 37 -17.87 -5.66 -15.36
CA GLU A 37 -19.31 -5.47 -15.57
C GLU A 37 -19.85 -6.26 -16.76
N PHE A 38 -19.07 -7.17 -17.33
CA PHE A 38 -19.50 -8.00 -18.45
C PHE A 38 -20.67 -8.91 -18.05
N THR A 39 -21.89 -8.51 -18.42
CA THR A 39 -23.14 -9.26 -18.20
C THR A 39 -23.54 -10.14 -19.39
N GLY A 40 -22.57 -10.52 -20.23
CA GLY A 40 -22.83 -11.40 -21.38
C GLY A 40 -23.34 -12.78 -20.93
N LYS A 41 -24.07 -13.48 -21.81
CA LYS A 41 -24.44 -14.87 -21.55
C LYS A 41 -23.19 -15.74 -21.76
N PHE A 42 -22.72 -16.36 -20.68
CA PHE A 42 -21.69 -17.41 -20.77
C PHE A 42 -22.29 -18.61 -21.50
N GLU A 43 -21.60 -19.14 -22.51
CA GLU A 43 -22.07 -20.29 -23.28
C GLU A 43 -21.84 -21.61 -22.52
N SER A 44 -20.91 -21.61 -21.55
CA SER A 44 -20.62 -22.76 -20.70
C SER A 44 -20.30 -22.38 -19.25
N PHE A 45 -20.52 -23.32 -18.33
CA PHE A 45 -20.13 -23.16 -16.93
C PHE A 45 -18.61 -22.96 -16.78
N GLN A 46 -17.81 -23.57 -17.66
CA GLN A 46 -16.35 -23.47 -17.59
C GLN A 46 -15.85 -22.08 -17.99
N GLU A 47 -16.51 -21.43 -18.94
CA GLU A 47 -16.23 -20.05 -19.33
C GLU A 47 -16.56 -19.06 -18.20
N TYR A 48 -17.66 -19.28 -17.48
CA TYR A 48 -18.01 -18.52 -16.27
C TYR A 48 -16.93 -18.65 -15.19
N ILE A 49 -16.47 -19.87 -14.89
CA ILE A 49 -15.42 -20.10 -13.88
C ILE A 49 -14.11 -19.40 -14.28
N GLN A 50 -13.73 -19.45 -15.56
CA GLN A 50 -12.53 -18.76 -16.06
C GLN A 50 -12.63 -17.24 -15.94
N HIS A 51 -13.81 -16.67 -16.22
CA HIS A 51 -14.05 -15.24 -16.06
C HIS A 51 -13.96 -14.82 -14.60
N GLU A 52 -14.61 -15.55 -13.69
CA GLU A 52 -14.54 -15.30 -12.24
C GLU A 52 -13.11 -15.41 -11.69
N GLU A 53 -12.33 -16.41 -12.12
CA GLU A 53 -10.91 -16.54 -11.75
C GLU A 53 -10.09 -15.33 -12.23
N PHE A 54 -10.36 -14.84 -13.44
CA PHE A 54 -9.69 -13.68 -13.99
C PHE A 54 -10.03 -12.39 -13.23
N VAL A 55 -11.31 -12.20 -12.90
CA VAL A 55 -11.86 -11.12 -12.07
C VAL A 55 -11.17 -11.11 -10.71
N VAL A 56 -11.15 -12.25 -10.00
CA VAL A 56 -10.49 -12.37 -8.68
C VAL A 56 -8.99 -12.05 -8.80
N LYS A 57 -8.30 -12.62 -9.78
CA LYS A 57 -6.86 -12.38 -10.00
C LYS A 57 -6.55 -10.91 -10.32
N LYS A 58 -7.45 -10.20 -11.00
CA LYS A 58 -7.30 -8.77 -11.27
C LYS A 58 -7.54 -7.94 -10.01
N LEU A 59 -8.56 -8.25 -9.20
CA LEU A 59 -8.82 -7.58 -7.93
C LEU A 59 -7.63 -7.71 -6.99
N ASP A 60 -7.05 -8.91 -6.88
CA ASP A 60 -5.84 -9.13 -6.08
C ASP A 60 -4.69 -8.24 -6.57
N LYS A 61 -4.41 -8.20 -7.87
CA LYS A 61 -3.36 -7.33 -8.43
C LYS A 61 -3.62 -5.84 -8.21
N GLN A 62 -4.87 -5.39 -8.34
CA GLN A 62 -5.23 -3.99 -8.10
C GLN A 62 -5.08 -3.65 -6.62
N SER A 63 -5.52 -4.53 -5.72
CA SER A 63 -5.33 -4.35 -4.28
C SER A 63 -3.85 -4.23 -3.91
N GLU A 64 -2.98 -5.06 -4.50
CA GLU A 64 -1.53 -4.97 -4.31
C GLU A 64 -0.98 -3.64 -4.81
N ARG A 65 -1.41 -3.16 -5.98
CA ARG A 65 -0.96 -1.87 -6.52
C ARG A 65 -1.35 -0.70 -5.61
N ILE A 66 -2.60 -0.67 -5.16
CA ILE A 66 -3.10 0.37 -4.24
C ILE A 66 -2.34 0.34 -2.92
N LEU A 67 -2.08 -0.86 -2.38
CA LEU A 67 -1.29 -1.01 -1.16
C LEU A 67 0.15 -0.51 -1.34
N ARG A 68 0.79 -0.82 -2.48
CA ARG A 68 2.14 -0.34 -2.79
C ARG A 68 2.19 1.18 -2.92
N GLU A 69 1.20 1.77 -3.59
CA GLU A 69 1.10 3.22 -3.74
C GLU A 69 0.93 3.92 -2.37
N LYS A 70 0.01 3.43 -1.54
CA LYS A 70 -0.19 3.96 -0.19
C LYS A 70 1.05 3.84 0.67
N ASN A 71 1.73 2.69 0.63
CA ASN A 71 2.96 2.46 1.38
C ASN A 71 4.11 3.36 0.90
N ALA A 72 4.25 3.56 -0.41
CA ALA A 72 5.23 4.48 -0.99
C ALA A 72 4.96 5.94 -0.59
N LYS A 73 3.68 6.37 -0.62
CA LYS A 73 3.28 7.72 -0.19
C LYS A 73 3.57 7.95 1.29
N LEU A 74 3.24 6.97 2.15
CA LEU A 74 3.52 7.04 3.58
C LEU A 74 5.03 7.11 3.85
N ALA A 75 5.82 6.26 3.19
CA ALA A 75 7.27 6.27 3.30
C ALA A 75 7.87 7.62 2.86
N PHE A 76 7.36 8.21 1.77
CA PHE A 76 7.82 9.51 1.29
C PHE A 76 7.57 10.62 2.33
N ILE A 77 6.37 10.69 2.90
CA ILE A 77 6.02 11.70 3.92
C ILE A 77 6.90 11.52 5.15
N PHE A 78 7.06 10.28 5.62
CA PHE A 78 7.88 9.97 6.78
C PHE A 78 9.35 10.39 6.58
N SER A 79 9.93 10.08 5.41
CA SER A 79 11.29 10.48 5.05
C SER A 79 11.45 11.99 4.94
N SER A 80 10.45 12.70 4.42
CA SER A 80 10.46 14.15 4.35
C SER A 80 10.48 14.79 5.74
N VAL A 81 9.61 14.33 6.65
CA VAL A 81 9.57 14.81 8.04
C VAL A 81 10.88 14.51 8.77
N TRP A 82 11.44 13.31 8.60
CA TRP A 82 12.73 12.93 9.18
C TRP A 82 13.87 13.82 8.66
N ALA A 83 13.94 14.07 7.36
CA ALA A 83 14.99 14.90 6.76
C ALA A 83 14.92 16.34 7.28
N VAL A 84 13.72 16.90 7.40
CA VAL A 84 13.51 18.23 8.01
C VAL A 84 13.95 18.23 9.47
N PHE A 85 13.60 17.20 10.25
CA PHE A 85 14.02 17.09 11.65
C PHE A 85 15.54 17.04 11.81
N ILE A 86 16.23 16.19 11.03
CA ILE A 86 17.70 16.12 11.02
C ILE A 86 18.30 17.48 10.63
N GLY A 87 17.75 18.13 9.61
CA GLY A 87 18.16 19.48 9.20
C GLY A 87 18.06 20.49 10.35
N ILE A 88 16.95 20.51 11.08
CA ILE A 88 16.75 21.39 12.24
C ILE A 88 17.78 21.08 13.33
N VAL A 89 18.00 19.80 13.66
CA VAL A 89 18.96 19.39 14.70
C VAL A 89 20.40 19.78 14.33
N ILE A 90 20.78 19.61 13.06
CA ILE A 90 22.10 20.04 12.56
C ILE A 90 22.23 21.56 12.62
N LEU A 91 21.20 22.33 12.21
CA LEU A 91 21.23 23.79 12.26
C LEU A 91 21.32 24.30 13.71
N LEU A 92 20.54 23.75 14.63
CA LEU A 92 20.59 24.12 16.05
C LEU A 92 21.97 23.87 16.66
N LYS A 93 22.59 22.71 16.35
CA LYS A 93 23.94 22.38 16.81
C LYS A 93 25.02 23.22 16.14
N GLY A 94 24.95 23.41 14.82
CA GLY A 94 25.99 24.07 14.02
C GLY A 94 26.05 25.59 14.23
N PHE A 95 24.90 26.23 14.44
CA PHE A 95 24.82 27.67 14.71
C PHE A 95 24.79 28.01 16.21
N GLY A 96 24.77 27.00 17.09
CA GLY A 96 24.70 27.20 18.54
C GLY A 96 23.44 27.96 18.99
N PHE A 97 22.37 27.93 18.19
CA PHE A 97 21.12 28.61 18.52
C PHE A 97 20.52 28.07 19.83
N TRP A 98 19.86 28.95 20.59
CA TRP A 98 19.08 28.61 21.80
C TRP A 98 19.84 27.91 22.93
N GLY A 99 21.17 28.05 23.01
CA GLY A 99 21.95 27.43 24.08
C GLY A 99 21.91 25.90 24.03
N PHE A 100 21.68 25.33 22.84
CA PHE A 100 21.60 23.90 22.58
C PHE A 100 22.98 23.22 22.74
N LYS A 101 23.42 23.08 24.00
CA LYS A 101 24.70 22.45 24.39
C LYS A 101 24.53 20.94 24.48
N LEU A 102 24.42 20.30 23.32
CA LEU A 102 24.46 18.85 23.22
C LEU A 102 25.91 18.37 23.10
N SER A 103 26.30 17.35 23.87
CA SER A 103 27.63 16.74 23.70
C SER A 103 27.76 16.12 22.32
N GLU A 104 28.97 16.09 21.77
CA GLU A 104 29.22 15.53 20.44
C GLU A 104 28.75 14.07 20.34
N THR A 105 29.01 13.29 21.39
CA THR A 105 28.57 11.90 21.49
C THR A 105 27.05 11.77 21.46
N ALA A 106 26.32 12.59 22.23
CA ALA A 106 24.86 12.54 22.26
C ALA A 106 24.25 13.01 20.93
N PHE A 107 24.87 13.99 20.26
CA PHE A 107 24.42 14.47 18.95
C PHE A 107 24.57 13.38 17.87
N LEU A 108 25.75 12.74 17.81
CA LEU A 108 26.00 11.64 16.89
C LEU A 108 25.13 10.43 17.20
N PHE A 109 24.88 10.14 18.48
CA PHE A 109 23.97 9.06 18.88
C PHE A 109 22.53 9.33 18.42
N ILE A 110 22.00 10.54 18.61
CA ILE A 110 20.64 10.89 18.19
C ILE A 110 20.50 10.77 16.67
N ILE A 111 21.42 11.37 15.90
CA ILE A 111 21.39 11.29 14.44
C ILE A 111 21.57 9.85 13.96
N GLY A 112 22.53 9.11 14.53
CA GLY A 112 22.82 7.74 14.15
C GLY A 112 21.67 6.79 14.47
N ALA A 113 21.13 6.85 15.68
CA ALA A 113 19.99 6.03 16.10
C ALA A 113 18.75 6.34 15.26
N LEU A 114 18.46 7.63 15.00
CA LEU A 114 17.33 8.02 14.18
C LEU A 114 17.51 7.58 12.71
N THR A 115 18.71 7.74 12.16
CA THR A 115 19.04 7.27 10.80
C THR A 115 18.92 5.74 10.68
N THR A 116 19.35 5.01 11.71
CA THR A 116 19.22 3.55 11.76
C THR A 116 17.76 3.14 11.83
N SER A 117 16.96 3.82 12.67
CA SER A 117 15.53 3.53 12.80
C SER A 117 14.77 3.74 11.49
N ILE A 118 15.06 4.81 10.74
CA ILE A 118 14.42 5.04 9.45
C ILE A 118 14.92 4.07 8.38
N PHE A 119 16.19 3.69 8.43
CA PHE A 119 16.74 2.68 7.54
C PHE A 119 16.08 1.31 7.76
N THR A 120 15.93 0.88 9.02
CA THR A 120 15.20 -0.34 9.37
C THR A 120 13.74 -0.26 8.93
N PHE A 121 13.08 0.88 9.12
CA PHE A 121 11.73 1.11 8.61
C PHE A 121 11.66 0.97 7.09
N TYR A 122 12.61 1.54 6.35
CA TYR A 122 12.71 1.38 4.90
C TYR A 122 12.90 -0.07 4.47
N LEU A 123 13.78 -0.81 5.14
CA LEU A 123 13.97 -2.23 4.87
C LEU A 123 12.69 -3.03 5.15
N LEU A 124 11.96 -2.68 6.19
CA LEU A 124 10.68 -3.30 6.51
C LEU A 124 9.63 -2.97 5.44
N VAL A 125 9.51 -1.70 5.04
CA VAL A 125 8.64 -1.25 3.95
C VAL A 125 8.98 -1.97 2.65
N LEU A 126 10.26 -2.03 2.27
CA LEU A 126 10.73 -2.73 1.06
C LEU A 126 10.44 -4.22 1.16
N LYS A 127 10.69 -4.85 2.31
CA LYS A 127 10.31 -6.23 2.55
C LYS A 127 8.81 -6.39 2.33
N PHE A 128 7.94 -5.65 3.00
CA PHE A 128 6.49 -5.77 2.80
C PHE A 128 6.01 -5.40 1.39
N LEU A 129 6.74 -4.55 0.65
CA LEU A 129 6.42 -4.18 -0.73
C LEU A 129 6.76 -5.28 -1.74
N PHE A 130 7.86 -6.01 -1.50
CA PHE A 130 8.46 -6.98 -2.42
C PHE A 130 8.42 -8.43 -1.94
N ASP A 131 8.00 -8.68 -0.70
CA ASP A 131 7.75 -10.01 -0.16
C ASP A 131 6.51 -10.54 -0.88
N LYS A 132 6.78 -11.11 -2.05
CA LYS A 132 5.86 -12.01 -2.71
C LYS A 132 5.59 -13.06 -1.67
N ARG A 133 4.38 -13.07 -1.10
CA ARG A 133 3.90 -14.20 -0.33
C ARG A 133 4.25 -15.44 -1.14
N SER A 134 5.34 -16.11 -0.77
CA SER A 134 5.58 -17.48 -1.11
C SER A 134 4.53 -18.20 -0.29
N VAL A 135 3.30 -18.20 -0.81
CA VAL A 135 2.37 -19.28 -0.56
C VAL A 135 3.08 -20.49 -1.16
N SER A 136 4.03 -21.03 -0.38
CA SER A 136 4.48 -22.39 -0.56
C SER A 136 3.20 -23.20 -0.44
N LYS A 137 2.87 -23.84 -1.56
CA LYS A 137 1.95 -24.96 -1.59
C LYS A 137 2.29 -25.96 -0.49
#